data_AF-A0A649UZG1-F1
#
_entry.id   AF-A0A649UZG1-F1
#
_cell.length_a   1.000
_cell.length_b   1.000
_cell.length_c   1.000
_cell.angle_alpha   90.00
_cell.angle_beta   90.00
_cell.angle_gamma   90.00
#
_symmetry.space_group_name_H-M   'P 1'
#
loop_
_entity.id
_entity.type
_entity.pdbx_description
1 polymer ?
#
loop_
_entity_poly.entity_id
_entity_poly.type
_entity_poly.pdbx_seq_one_letter_code
_entity_poly.pdbx_strand_id
1 'polypeptide(L)'
;MSIYLGCNSCQISFDTSEEHKTHYQTEWHRYNLKRKVANMDTVTLEEYNRRKELALIVNDSYHTEYTGKCVICKKSFANIKSEKTHMLSKKHRESIKIHEKKKK
;
A
#
# COMPACT_ATOMS: atom_id res chain seq x y z
N MET A 1 18.53 4.33 42.04
CA MET A 1 18.13 4.98 40.77
C MET A 1 17.05 4.10 40.16
N SER A 2 15.80 4.57 40.09
CA SER A 2 14.75 3.82 39.41
C SER A 2 14.99 3.89 37.90
N ILE A 3 15.11 2.74 37.26
CA ILE A 3 15.26 2.64 35.81
C ILE A 3 13.88 2.90 35.21
N TYR A 4 13.73 3.99 34.44
CA TYR A 4 12.50 4.25 33.70
C TYR A 4 12.48 3.42 32.42
N LEU A 5 11.61 2.41 32.39
CA LEU A 5 11.40 1.52 31.25
C LEU A 5 10.20 2.00 30.46
N GLY A 6 10.37 3.07 29.68
CA GLY A 6 9.28 3.65 28.88
C GLY A 6 9.74 4.27 27.58
N CYS A 7 8.79 4.51 26.67
CA CYS A 7 9.00 5.14 25.38
C CYS A 7 8.01 6.30 25.18
N ASN A 8 8.51 7.53 25.18
CA ASN A 8 7.68 8.73 25.01
C ASN A 8 7.12 8.89 23.59
N SER A 9 7.78 8.30 22.58
CA SER A 9 7.29 8.33 21.20
C SER A 9 6.16 7.33 20.95
N CYS A 10 6.01 6.33 21.82
CA CYS A 10 4.95 5.33 21.70
C CYS A 10 3.98 5.37 22.88
N GLN A 11 4.23 6.22 23.87
CA GLN A 11 3.42 6.43 25.08
C GLN A 11 3.13 5.13 25.85
N ILE A 12 4.15 4.28 25.98
CA ILE A 12 4.04 3.02 26.73
C ILE A 12 5.17 2.85 27.74
N SER A 13 4.88 2.07 28.77
CA SER A 13 5.81 1.57 29.78
C SER A 13 5.98 0.06 29.63
N PHE A 14 7.11 -0.46 30.10
CA PHE A 14 7.46 -1.88 30.06
C PHE A 14 7.77 -2.38 31.47
N ASP A 15 7.47 -3.64 31.73
CA ASP A 15 7.76 -4.29 33.00
C ASP A 15 9.23 -4.75 33.07
N THR A 16 9.83 -5.07 31.91
CA THR A 16 11.21 -5.57 31.84
C THR A 16 12.12 -4.73 30.94
N SER A 17 13.42 -4.74 31.25
CA SER A 17 14.42 -4.09 30.39
C SER A 17 14.55 -4.76 29.03
N GLU A 18 14.23 -6.05 28.94
CA GLU A 18 14.24 -6.79 27.68
C GLU A 18 13.14 -6.28 26.75
N GLU A 19 11.91 -6.16 27.24
CA GLU A 19 10.79 -5.60 26.46
C GLU A 19 11.06 -4.16 26.02
N HIS A 20 11.67 -3.35 26.88
CA HIS A 20 12.08 -1.99 26.52
C HIS A 20 13.07 -2.01 25.35
N LYS A 21 14.08 -2.89 25.37
CA LYS A 21 15.07 -3.01 24.29
C LYS A 21 14.45 -3.57 23.00
N THR A 22 13.62 -4.60 23.09
CA THR A 22 12.99 -5.21 21.92
C THR A 22 12.03 -4.24 21.24
N HIS A 23 11.32 -3.40 22.01
CA HIS A 23 10.44 -2.37 21.47
C HIS A 23 11.13 -1.45 20.46
N TYR A 24 12.33 -0.95 20.75
CA TYR A 24 13.06 -0.04 19.84
C TYR A 24 13.42 -0.69 18.49
N GLN A 25 13.41 -2.03 18.42
CA GLN A 25 13.67 -2.77 17.20
C GLN A 25 12.40 -3.05 16.38
N THR A 26 11.21 -2.80 16.95
CA THR A 26 9.94 -3.07 16.30
C THR A 26 9.61 -2.08 15.18
N GLU A 27 8.86 -2.56 14.20
CA GLU A 27 8.31 -1.72 13.13
C GLU A 27 7.32 -0.67 13.67
N TRP A 28 6.58 -0.99 14.73
CA TRP A 28 5.66 -0.04 15.35
C TRP A 28 6.39 1.18 15.93
N HIS A 29 7.53 0.97 16.61
CA HIS A 29 8.37 2.07 17.10
C HIS A 29 8.86 2.96 15.95
N ARG A 30 9.40 2.35 14.89
CA ARG A 30 9.88 3.06 13.69
C ARG A 30 8.74 3.84 13.02
N TYR A 31 7.55 3.26 12.96
CA TYR A 31 6.35 3.90 12.41
C TYR A 31 5.95 5.15 13.21
N ASN A 32 5.85 5.03 14.53
CA ASN A 32 5.54 6.16 15.40
C ASN A 32 6.61 7.25 15.37
N LEU A 33 7.89 6.88 15.31
CA LEU A 33 8.99 7.83 15.18
C LEU A 33 8.87 8.64 13.88
N LYS A 34 8.59 7.99 12.73
CA LYS A 34 8.36 8.69 11.46
C LYS A 34 7.17 9.64 11.53
N ARG A 35 6.07 9.24 12.18
CA ARG A 35 4.89 10.09 12.38
C ARG A 35 5.23 11.34 13.20
N LYS A 36 5.95 11.16 14.30
CA LYS A 36 6.40 12.25 15.16
C LYS A 36 7.30 13.24 14.43
N VAL A 37 8.26 12.76 13.63
CA VAL A 37 9.12 13.61 12.77
C VAL A 37 8.29 14.40 11.76
N ALA A 38 7.20 13.82 11.26
CA ALA A 38 6.27 14.49 10.36
C ALA A 38 5.21 15.35 11.09
N ASN A 39 5.36 15.61 12.39
CA ASN A 39 4.39 16.33 13.23
C ASN A 39 2.98 15.71 13.22
N MET A 40 2.89 14.40 13.04
CA MET A 40 1.64 13.64 13.14
C MET A 40 1.54 12.92 14.48
N ASP A 41 0.32 12.75 14.96
CA ASP A 41 0.03 11.97 16.17
C ASP A 41 0.52 10.54 16.05
N THR A 42 1.11 10.03 17.12
CA THR A 42 1.55 8.64 17.25
C THR A 42 0.34 7.72 17.39
N VAL A 43 0.47 6.47 16.96
CA VAL A 43 -0.61 5.49 17.04
C VAL A 43 -0.35 4.45 18.12
N THR A 44 -1.42 3.95 18.71
CA THR A 44 -1.37 2.80 19.62
C THR A 44 -0.97 1.54 18.87
N LEU A 45 -0.53 0.51 19.59
CA LEU A 45 -0.18 -0.77 19.00
C LEU A 45 -1.40 -1.44 18.33
N GLU A 46 -2.57 -1.31 18.95
CA GLU A 46 -3.83 -1.83 18.41
C GLU A 46 -4.18 -1.18 17.07
N GLU A 47 -4.13 0.14 16.99
CA GLU A 47 -4.41 0.87 15.74
C GLU A 47 -3.36 0.58 14.66
N TYR A 48 -2.09 0.41 15.04
CA TYR A 48 -1.05 0.00 14.11
C TYR A 48 -1.33 -1.39 13.52
N ASN A 49 -1.69 -2.37 14.36
CA ASN A 49 -2.03 -3.72 13.93
C ASN A 49 -3.28 -3.71 13.03
N ARG A 50 -4.33 -2.99 13.43
CA ARG A 50 -5.56 -2.84 12.64
C ARG A 50 -5.28 -2.27 11.24
N ARG A 51 -4.43 -1.24 11.15
CA ARG A 51 -4.01 -0.67 9.85
C ARG A 51 -3.22 -1.66 9.01
N LYS A 52 -2.36 -2.46 9.64
CA LYS A 52 -1.58 -3.50 8.97
C LYS A 52 -2.49 -4.60 8.42
N GLU A 53 -3.48 -5.04 9.19
CA GLU A 53 -4.48 -6.03 8.75
C GLU A 53 -5.32 -5.51 7.59
N LEU A 54 -5.81 -4.26 7.68
CA LEU A 54 -6.54 -3.62 6.59
C LEU A 54 -5.69 -3.51 5.32
N ALA A 55 -4.40 -3.17 5.46
CA ALA A 55 -3.49 -3.11 4.32
C ALA A 55 -3.32 -4.48 3.65
N LEU A 56 -3.28 -5.57 4.41
CA LEU A 56 -3.21 -6.93 3.87
C LEU A 56 -4.51 -7.30 3.13
N ILE A 57 -5.68 -6.98 3.68
CA ILE A 57 -6.98 -7.23 3.04
C ILE A 57 -7.10 -6.43 1.72
N VAL A 58 -6.67 -5.16 1.72
CA VAL A 58 -6.67 -4.34 0.51
C VAL A 58 -5.69 -4.92 -0.52
N ASN A 59 -4.52 -5.39 -0.11
CA ASN A 59 -3.56 -5.98 -1.05
C ASN A 59 -4.08 -7.30 -1.66
N ASP A 60 -4.77 -8.11 -0.87
CA ASP A 60 -5.38 -9.37 -1.31
C ASP A 60 -6.58 -9.14 -2.25
N SER A 61 -7.41 -8.13 -1.96
CA SER A 61 -8.52 -7.73 -2.82
C SER A 61 -8.11 -7.00 -4.11
N TYR A 62 -6.86 -6.53 -4.22
CA TYR A 62 -6.29 -6.10 -5.50
C TYR A 62 -5.81 -7.28 -6.39
N HIS A 63 -5.88 -8.51 -5.88
CA HIS A 63 -5.61 -9.75 -6.59
C HIS A 63 -6.88 -10.42 -7.15
N THR A 64 -8.01 -9.72 -7.27
CA THR A 64 -9.08 -10.18 -8.17
C THR A 64 -8.48 -10.34 -9.57
N GLU A 65 -8.60 -11.51 -10.20
CA GLU A 65 -8.13 -11.81 -11.56
C GLU A 65 -8.67 -10.77 -12.58
N TYR A 66 -7.99 -9.63 -12.67
CA TYR A 66 -8.33 -8.62 -13.62
C TYR A 66 -7.88 -9.08 -15.00
N THR A 67 -8.84 -9.41 -15.84
CA THR A 67 -8.61 -9.78 -17.24
C THR A 67 -9.20 -8.74 -18.16
N GLY A 68 -8.55 -7.57 -18.24
CA GLY A 68 -8.89 -6.53 -19.22
C GLY A 68 -8.53 -7.00 -20.63
N LYS A 69 -9.42 -6.84 -21.61
CA LYS A 69 -9.17 -7.25 -23.01
C LYS A 69 -9.55 -6.12 -23.95
N CYS A 70 -8.61 -5.70 -24.79
CA CYS A 70 -8.87 -4.77 -25.85
C CYS A 70 -9.46 -5.51 -27.07
N VAL A 71 -10.72 -5.23 -27.42
CA VAL A 71 -11.40 -5.86 -28.57
C VAL A 71 -10.81 -5.47 -29.93
N ILE A 72 -10.24 -4.26 -30.04
CA ILE A 72 -9.66 -3.73 -31.30
C ILE A 72 -8.29 -4.35 -31.55
N CYS A 73 -7.45 -4.43 -30.52
CA CYS A 73 -6.08 -4.94 -30.62
C CYS A 73 -5.98 -6.43 -30.25
N LYS A 74 -7.06 -7.04 -29.77
CA LYS A 74 -7.15 -8.42 -29.23
C LYS A 74 -6.09 -8.73 -28.17
N LYS A 75 -5.67 -7.72 -27.40
CA LYS A 75 -4.67 -7.86 -26.33
C LYS A 75 -5.33 -8.02 -24.97
N SER A 76 -4.84 -8.96 -24.18
CA SER A 76 -5.24 -9.18 -22.78
C SER A 76 -4.26 -8.50 -21.82
N PHE A 77 -4.77 -7.99 -20.71
CA PHE A 77 -4.03 -7.24 -19.69
C PHE A 77 -4.36 -7.80 -18.31
N ALA A 78 -3.32 -8.05 -17.52
CA ALA A 78 -3.43 -8.57 -16.16
C ALA A 78 -3.73 -7.50 -15.10
N ASN A 79 -3.79 -6.21 -15.47
CA ASN A 79 -4.17 -5.13 -14.56
C ASN A 79 -4.75 -3.92 -15.31
N ILE A 80 -5.61 -3.15 -14.60
CA ILE A 80 -6.30 -1.96 -15.13
C ILE A 80 -5.31 -0.89 -15.62
N LYS A 81 -4.19 -0.72 -14.91
CA LYS A 81 -3.20 0.32 -15.21
C LYS A 81 -2.56 0.13 -16.58
N SER A 82 -2.22 -1.11 -16.92
CA SER A 82 -1.65 -1.48 -18.21
C SER A 82 -2.67 -1.33 -19.34
N GLU A 83 -3.92 -1.73 -19.11
CA GLU A 83 -4.99 -1.52 -20.09
C GLU A 83 -5.26 -0.03 -20.35
N LYS A 84 -5.39 0.80 -19.30
CA LYS A 84 -5.58 2.25 -19.46
C LYS A 84 -4.44 2.89 -20.25
N THR A 85 -3.20 2.48 -19.97
CA THR A 85 -2.02 2.96 -20.71
C THR A 85 -2.08 2.54 -22.18
N HIS A 86 -2.51 1.30 -22.44
CA HIS A 86 -2.74 0.82 -23.80
C HIS A 86 -3.78 1.66 -24.54
N MET A 87 -4.94 1.94 -23.93
CA MET A 87 -6.02 2.73 -24.55
C MET A 87 -5.56 4.15 -24.90
N LEU A 88 -4.66 4.74 -24.12
CA LEU A 88 -4.10 6.08 -24.38
C LEU A 88 -2.92 6.08 -25.37
N SER A 89 -2.41 4.92 -25.76
CA SER A 89 -1.25 4.82 -26.65
C SER A 89 -1.58 5.26 -28.08
N LYS A 90 -0.61 5.87 -28.77
CA LYS A 90 -0.75 6.27 -30.19
C LYS A 90 -1.13 5.07 -31.08
N LYS A 91 -0.52 3.90 -30.84
CA LYS A 91 -0.79 2.65 -31.56
C LYS A 91 -2.25 2.19 -31.45
N HIS A 92 -2.86 2.29 -30.26
CA HIS A 92 -4.27 1.91 -30.08
C HIS A 92 -5.20 2.87 -30.83
N ARG A 93 -4.95 4.19 -30.73
CA ARG A 93 -5.73 5.21 -31.45
C ARG A 93 -5.66 5.07 -32.97
N GLU A 94 -4.49 4.74 -33.52
CA GLU A 94 -4.35 4.43 -34.95
C GLU A 94 -5.12 3.17 -35.34
N SER A 95 -5.09 2.14 -34.48
CA SER A 95 -5.85 0.90 -34.70
C SER A 95 -7.36 1.14 -34.71
N ILE A 96 -7.89 2.03 -33.85
CA ILE A 96 -9.29 2.46 -33.87
C ILE A 96 -9.63 3.07 -35.24
N LYS A 97 -8.84 4.04 -35.71
CA LYS A 97 -9.08 4.72 -36.99
C LYS A 97 -9.10 3.75 -38.18
N ILE A 98 -8.21 2.75 -38.19
CA ILE A 98 -8.17 1.72 -39.22
C ILE A 98 -9.42 0.83 -39.14
N HIS A 99 -9.83 0.43 -37.93
CA HIS A 99 -11.01 -0.38 -37.71
C HIS A 99 -12.31 0.34 -38.12
N GLU A 100 -12.43 1.64 -37.85
CA GLU A 100 -13.56 2.47 -38.29
C GLU A 100 -13.62 2.61 -39.81
N LYS A 101 -12.48 2.82 -40.48
CA LYS A 101 -12.41 2.91 -41.95
C LYS A 101 -12.79 1.62 -42.66
N LYS A 102 -12.54 0.45 -42.05
CA LYS A 102 -12.92 -0.87 -42.59
C LYS A 102 -14.41 -1.22 -42.41
N LYS A 103 -15.12 -0.48 -41.55
CA LYS A 103 -16.56 -0.69 -41.28
C LYS A 103 -17.47 0.13 -42.21
N LYS A 104 -16.87 0.94 -43.09
CA LYS A 104 -17.54 1.81 -44.05
C LYS A 104 -17.34 1.25 -45.46
#